data_AF-A0A380G6F4-F1
#
_entry.id   AF-A0A380G6F4-F1
#
_cell.length_a   1.000
_cell.length_b   1.000
_cell.length_c   1.000
_cell.angle_alpha   90.00
_cell.angle_beta   90.00
_cell.angle_gamma   90.00
#
_symmetry.space_group_name_H-M   'P 1'
#
loop_
_entity.id
_entity.type
_entity.pdbx_description
1 polymer ?
#
loop_
_entity_poly.entity_id
_entity_poly.type
_entity_poly.pdbx_seq_one_letter_code
_entity_poly.pdbx_strand_id
1 'polypeptide(L)' 'MKIGLYIALICGVIAGATIFFQAPLFPSLVFPVIIGMIGIIATLWTLPRSDISPMLKLGGIMINLFPVVAGLLQLIHG' A
#
# COMPACT_ATOMS: atom_id res chain seq x y z
N MET A 1 -5.76 18.88 -0.63
CA MET A 1 -6.35 18.02 0.41
C MET A 1 -5.42 16.83 0.62
N LYS A 2 -5.06 16.54 1.88
CA LYS A 2 -4.15 15.44 2.29
C LYS A 2 -4.75 14.04 2.08
N ILE A 3 -5.94 13.95 1.47
CA ILE A 3 -6.78 12.76 1.35
C ILE A 3 -6.06 11.60 0.65
N GLY A 4 -5.29 11.86 -0.41
CA GLY A 4 -4.55 10.81 -1.13
C GLY A 4 -3.52 10.11 -0.24
N LEU A 5 -2.87 10.85 0.65
CA LEU A 5 -1.89 10.27 1.57
C LEU A 5 -2.57 9.43 2.64
N TYR A 6 -3.71 9.87 3.17
CA TYR A 6 -4.48 9.07 4.11
C TYR A 6 -4.99 7.78 3.50
N ILE A 7 -5.48 7.84 2.25
CA ILE A 7 -5.88 6.65 1.50
C ILE A 7 -4.69 5.71 1.34
N ALA A 8 -3.52 6.23 0.94
CA ALA A 8 -2.31 5.43 0.80
C ALA A 8 -1.90 4.75 2.11
N LEU A 9 -1.98 5.44 3.25
CA LEU A 9 -1.64 4.86 4.54
C LEU A 9 -2.62 3.75 4.95
N ILE A 10 -3.93 3.97 4.77
CA ILE A 10 -4.95 2.96 5.10
C ILE A 10 -4.77 1.72 4.21
N CYS A 11 -4.59 1.92 2.90
CA CYS A 11 -4.33 0.84 1.95
C CYS A 11 -3.07 0.05 2.34
N GLY A 12 -1.99 0.74 2.68
CA GLY A 12 -0.72 0.11 3.05
C GLY A 12 -0.81 -0.70 4.33
N VAL A 13 -1.52 -0.19 5.35
CA VAL A 13 -1.76 -0.91 6.60
C VAL A 13 -2.60 -2.16 6.37
N ILE A 14 -3.69 -2.06 5.59
CA ILE A 14 -4.55 -3.21 5.29
C ILE A 14 -3.76 -4.27 4.51
N ALA A 15 -3.09 -3.87 3.43
CA ALA A 15 -2.30 -4.78 2.61
C ALA A 15 -1.17 -5.43 3.41
N GLY A 16 -0.41 -4.64 4.18
CA GLY A 16 0.66 -5.13 5.05
C GLY A 16 0.18 -6.10 6.14
N ALA A 17 -0.93 -5.78 6.81
CA ALA A 17 -1.52 -6.65 7.82
C ALA A 17 -1.90 -8.02 7.23
N THR A 18 -2.49 -8.02 6.04
CA THR A 18 -2.90 -9.27 5.37
C THR A 18 -1.74 -10.06 4.78
N ILE A 19 -0.75 -9.41 4.17
CA ILE A 19 0.31 -10.10 3.41
C ILE A 19 1.47 -10.51 4.32
N PHE A 20 1.88 -9.65 5.27
CA PHE A 20 3.00 -9.94 6.16
C PHE A 20 2.58 -10.72 7.41
N PHE A 21 1.43 -10.37 7.99
CA PHE A 21 0.96 -10.99 9.23
C PHE A 21 -0.12 -12.06 8.99
N GLN A 22 -0.44 -12.36 7.73
CA GLN A 22 -1.43 -13.38 7.34
C GLN A 22 -2.78 -13.17 8.04
N ALA A 23 -3.16 -11.91 8.27
CA ALA A 23 -4.44 -11.58 8.90
C ALA A 23 -5.60 -12.05 8.00
N PRO A 24 -6.60 -12.79 8.54
CA PRO A 24 -7.68 -13.41 7.75
C PRO A 24 -8.78 -12.40 7.40
N LEU A 25 -8.41 -11.29 6.76
CA LEU A 25 -9.35 -10.22 6.37
C LEU A 25 -9.98 -10.47 4.99
N PHE A 26 -9.31 -11.22 4.11
CA PHE A 26 -9.78 -11.52 2.76
C PHE A 26 -9.62 -13.00 2.44
N PRO A 27 -10.49 -13.57 1.59
CA PRO A 27 -10.43 -14.98 1.21
C PRO A 27 -9.31 -15.30 0.20
N SER A 28 -8.65 -14.29 -0.37
CA SER A 28 -7.58 -14.46 -1.36
C SER A 28 -6.55 -13.34 -1.24
N LEU A 29 -5.28 -13.68 -1.47
CA LEU A 29 -4.14 -12.75 -1.53
C LEU A 29 -4.22 -11.74 -2.69
N VAL A 30 -5.08 -11.98 -3.69
CA VAL A 30 -5.29 -11.04 -4.81
C VAL A 30 -5.89 -9.73 -4.33
N PHE A 31 -6.84 -9.78 -3.39
CA PHE A 31 -7.49 -8.57 -2.83
C PHE A 31 -6.50 -7.61 -2.16
N PRO A 32 -5.68 -8.03 -1.19
CA PRO A 32 -4.75 -7.12 -0.55
C PRO A 32 -3.65 -6.60 -1.47
N VAL A 33 -3.26 -7.36 -2.51
CA VAL A 33 -2.36 -6.85 -3.56
C VAL A 33 -3.03 -5.71 -4.33
N ILE A 34 -4.30 -5.85 -4.73
CA ILE A 34 -5.05 -4.77 -5.39
C ILE A 34 -5.18 -3.54 -4.47
N ILE A 35 -5.47 -3.75 -3.18
CA ILE A 35 -5.56 -2.66 -2.20
C ILE A 35 -4.22 -1.92 -2.09
N GLY A 36 -3.10 -2.65 -2.01
CA GLY A 36 -1.77 -2.04 -2.00
C GLY A 36 -1.47 -1.26 -3.29
N MET A 37 -1.88 -1.77 -4.46
CA MET A 37 -1.73 -1.07 -5.74
C MET A 37 -2.52 0.25 -5.77
N ILE A 38 -3.74 0.27 -5.23
CA ILE A 38 -4.52 1.51 -5.05
C ILE A 38 -3.76 2.50 -4.16
N GLY A 39 -3.15 2.01 -3.07
CA GLY A 39 -2.33 2.84 -2.20
C GLY A 39 -1.10 3.43 -2.87
N ILE A 40 -0.43 2.69 -3.76
CA ILE A 40 0.67 3.22 -4.59
C ILE A 40 0.18 4.37 -5.46
N ILE A 41 -0.94 4.18 -6.17
CA ILE A 41 -1.54 5.21 -7.04
C ILE A 41 -1.90 6.46 -6.22
N ALA A 42 -2.49 6.27 -5.04
CA ALA A 42 -2.84 7.36 -4.13
C ALA A 42 -1.60 8.14 -3.66
N THR A 43 -0.48 7.45 -3.39
CA THR A 43 0.78 8.13 -3.03
C THR A 43 1.37 8.87 -4.23
N LEU A 44 1.38 8.29 -5.42
CA LEU A 44 1.90 8.95 -6.63
C LEU A 44 1.14 10.25 -6.92
N TRP A 45 -0.18 10.25 -6.73
CA TRP A 45 -0.98 11.47 -6.86
C TRP A 45 -0.60 12.55 -5.83
N THR A 46 -0.06 12.17 -4.68
CA THR A 46 0.38 13.12 -3.65
C THR A 46 1.79 13.68 -3.88
N LEU A 47 2.56 13.17 -4.85
CA LEU A 47 3.94 13.61 -5.09
C LEU A 47 4.11 15.09 -5.49
N PRO A 48 3.28 15.67 -6.38
CA PRO A 48 3.43 17.06 -6.82
C PRO A 48 3.15 18.10 -5.72
N ARG A 49 2.64 17.66 -4.57
CA ARG A 49 2.21 18.52 -3.47
C ARG A 49 3.38 18.96 -2.60
N SER A 50 3.71 20.25 -2.61
CA SER A 50 4.79 20.82 -1.78
C SER A 50 4.46 20.93 -0.29
N ASP A 51 3.18 20.78 0.10
CA ASP A 51 2.71 20.85 1.49
C ASP A 51 2.97 19.57 2.31
N ILE A 52 3.41 18.48 1.67
CA ILE A 52 3.67 17.19 2.31
C ILE A 52 5.18 16.98 2.43
N SER A 53 5.66 16.61 3.61
CA SER A 53 7.08 16.39 3.84
C SER A 53 7.64 15.26 2.95
N PRO A 54 8.86 15.39 2.43
CA PRO A 54 9.47 14.37 1.55
C PRO A 54 9.53 12.98 2.21
N MET A 55 9.77 12.92 3.51
CA MET A 55 9.82 11.67 4.27
C MET A 55 8.46 10.97 4.33
N LEU A 56 7.37 11.73 4.42
CA LEU A 56 6.02 11.17 4.47
C LEU A 56 5.58 10.65 3.09
N LYS A 57 6.01 11.30 2.01
CA LYS A 57 5.85 10.78 0.64
C LYS A 57 6.59 9.47 0.44
N LEU A 58 7.84 9.40 0.88
CA LEU A 58 8.64 8.18 0.80
C LEU A 58 8.02 7.05 1.62
N GLY A 59 7.59 7.34 2.85
CA GLY A 59 6.86 6.39 3.69
C GLY A 59 5.58 5.89 3.03
N GLY A 60 4.80 6.77 2.40
CA GLY A 60 3.57 6.40 1.68
C GLY A 60 3.82 5.49 0.46
N ILE A 61 4.98 5.62 -0.20
CA ILE A 61 5.37 4.71 -1.29
C ILE A 61 5.75 3.36 -0.69
N MET A 62 6.66 3.37 0.30
CA MET A 62 7.23 2.15 0.87
C MET A 62 6.18 1.28 1.55
N ILE A 63 5.24 1.87 2.30
CA ILE A 63 4.19 1.13 3.01
C ILE A 63 3.25 0.38 2.06
N ASN A 64 3.16 0.76 0.79
CA ASN A 64 2.35 0.07 -0.21
C ASN A 64 3.20 -0.80 -1.15
N LEU A 65 4.38 -0.34 -1.53
CA LEU A 65 5.26 -1.06 -2.44
C LEU A 65 5.75 -2.39 -1.85
N PHE A 66 6.16 -2.40 -0.58
CA PHE A 66 6.67 -3.62 0.05
C PHE A 66 5.61 -4.72 0.17
N PRO A 67 4.38 -4.46 0.68
CA PRO A 67 3.34 -5.48 0.69
C PRO A 67 2.97 -5.96 -0.71
N VAL A 68 2.88 -5.07 -1.70
CA VAL A 68 2.53 -5.45 -3.08
C VAL A 68 3.57 -6.41 -3.68
N VAL A 69 4.86 -6.09 -3.54
CA VAL A 69 5.94 -6.94 -4.03
C VAL A 69 5.93 -8.29 -3.32
N ALA A 70 5.77 -8.30 -1.99
CA ALA A 70 5.68 -9.53 -1.22
C ALA A 70 4.45 -10.38 -1.60
N GLY A 71 3.29 -9.74 -1.80
CA GLY A 71 2.07 -10.42 -2.20
C GLY A 71 2.15 -10.99 -3.62
N LEU A 72 2.77 -10.27 -4.56
CA LEU A 72 3.09 -10.79 -5.90
C LEU A 72 4.01 -12.00 -5.83
N LEU A 73 5.07 -11.95 -5.01
CA LEU A 73 5.96 -13.10 -4.82
C LEU A 73 5.23 -14.28 -4.19
N GLN A 74 4.36 -14.07 -3.20
CA GLN A 74 3.54 -15.12 -2.61
C GLN A 74 2.56 -15.73 -3.62
N LEU A 75 1.96 -14.92 -4.51
CA LEU A 75 1.06 -15.41 -5.56
C LEU A 75 1.78 -16.23 -6.64
N ILE A 76 3.04 -15.94 -6.92
CA ILE A 76 3.83 -16.67 -7.94
C ILE A 76 4.35 -18.01 -7.39
N HIS A 77 4.68 -18.07 -6.10
CA HIS A 77 5.27 -19.26 -5.47
C HIS A 77 4.29 -20.10 -4.65
N GLY A 78 3.05 -19.63 -4.47
CA GLY A 78 1.99 -20.25 -3.69
C GLY A 78 1.04 -21.11 -4.50
#